data_AF-A0A9W9NLG2-F1
#
_entry.id   AF-A0A9W9NLG2-F1
#
_cell.length_a   1.000
_cell.length_b   1.000
_cell.length_c   1.000
_cell.angle_alpha   90.00
_cell.angle_beta   90.00
_cell.angle_gamma   90.00
#
_symmetry.space_group_name_H-M   'P 1'
#
loop_
_entity.id
_entity.type
_entity.pdbx_description
1 polymer ?
#
loop_
_entity_poly.entity_id
_entity_poly.type
_entity_poly.pdbx_seq_one_letter_code
_entity_poly.pdbx_strand_id
1 'polypeptide(L)'
;MIQLQKQTLILKNLLKQQSNSSSNQIIKDYCIALHNTALLAQKNVNLYTANKKVVKKYTRSTKQILCKEDLTVEESLQLIAQLDLPAEAPAIDFYTQSKLSIQPDQLATRAPPRCSGYREIGHRISSYKNRYI
;
A
#
# COMPACT_ATOMS: atom_id res chain seq x y z
N MET A 1 19.04 68.14 14.72
CA MET A 1 18.64 66.98 13.87
C MET A 1 19.58 65.78 13.91
N ILE A 2 20.86 65.92 14.27
CA ILE A 2 21.88 64.85 14.11
C ILE A 2 21.72 63.66 15.08
N GLN A 3 21.18 63.91 16.28
CA GLN A 3 21.09 62.89 17.34
C GLN A 3 20.02 61.83 17.07
N LEU A 4 18.87 62.25 16.51
CA LEU A 4 17.75 61.36 16.18
C LEU A 4 18.10 60.43 15.00
N GLN A 5 18.87 60.94 14.05
CA GLN A 5 19.39 60.16 12.92
C GLN A 5 20.40 59.11 13.39
N LYS A 6 21.28 59.43 14.35
CA LYS A 6 22.18 58.46 14.96
C LYS A 6 21.42 57.36 15.71
N GLN A 7 20.40 57.72 16.48
CA GLN A 7 19.57 56.76 17.21
C GLN A 7 18.83 55.80 16.28
N THR A 8 18.25 56.32 15.20
CA THR A 8 17.55 55.50 14.20
C THR A 8 18.49 54.58 13.43
N LEU A 9 19.74 55.00 13.18
CA LEU A 9 20.78 54.15 12.57
C LEU A 9 21.20 53.00 13.48
N ILE A 10 21.40 53.27 14.77
CA ILE A 10 21.74 52.25 15.76
C ILE A 10 20.61 51.23 15.88
N LEU A 11 19.35 51.69 15.99
CA LEU A 11 18.19 50.81 16.04
C LEU A 11 18.03 49.98 14.76
N LYS A 12 18.22 50.57 13.58
CA LYS A 12 18.22 49.83 12.30
C LYS A 12 19.31 48.77 12.25
N ASN A 13 20.52 49.09 12.72
CA ASN A 13 21.64 48.15 12.72
C ASN A 13 21.43 47.01 13.72
N LEU A 14 20.89 47.30 14.91
CA LEU A 14 20.53 46.29 15.90
C LEU A 14 19.42 45.37 15.39
N LEU A 15 18.38 45.91 14.77
CA LEU A 15 17.30 45.12 14.16
C LEU A 15 17.80 44.27 12.99
N LYS A 16 18.72 44.80 12.18
CA LYS A 16 19.35 44.07 11.07
C LYS A 16 20.27 42.96 11.60
N GLN A 17 20.98 43.19 12.71
CA GLN A 17 21.70 42.15 13.45
C GLN A 17 20.75 41.15 14.10
N GLN A 18 19.55 41.56 14.52
CA GLN A 18 18.57 40.66 15.15
C GLN A 18 17.73 39.88 14.14
N SER A 19 17.77 40.24 12.85
CA SER A 19 17.30 39.42 11.72
C SER A 19 18.18 38.17 11.49
N ASN A 20 18.66 37.61 12.59
CA ASN A 20 19.48 36.42 12.66
C ASN A 20 18.74 35.29 11.97
N SER A 21 19.41 34.75 10.96
CA SER A 21 19.14 33.49 10.29
C SER A 21 18.62 32.38 11.22
N SER A 22 19.01 32.37 12.50
CA SER A 22 18.52 31.44 13.52
C SER A 22 17.01 31.44 13.70
N SER A 23 16.34 32.61 13.76
CA SER A 23 14.88 32.66 13.95
C SER A 23 14.15 32.18 12.70
N ASN A 24 14.65 32.55 11.52
CA ASN A 24 14.10 32.08 10.24
C ASN A 24 14.32 30.57 10.04
N GLN A 25 15.45 30.04 10.52
CA GLN A 25 15.78 28.62 10.47
C GLN A 25 14.85 27.82 11.39
N ILE A 26 14.60 28.29 12.62
CA ILE A 26 13.65 27.65 13.55
C ILE A 26 12.25 27.57 12.94
N ILE A 27 11.76 28.65 12.34
CA ILE A 27 10.44 28.68 11.68
C ILE A 27 10.40 27.69 10.52
N LYS A 28 11.47 27.66 9.69
CA LYS A 28 11.58 26.72 8.58
C LYS A 28 11.59 25.26 9.06
N ASP A 29 12.38 24.95 10.08
CA ASP A 29 12.48 23.60 10.64
C ASP A 29 11.16 23.14 11.26
N TYR A 30 10.45 24.06 11.93
CA TYR A 30 9.10 23.80 12.44
C TYR A 30 8.10 23.51 11.32
N CYS A 31 8.11 24.29 10.23
CA CYS A 31 7.26 24.03 9.06
C CYS A 31 7.57 22.68 8.40
N ILE A 32 8.86 22.31 8.30
CA ILE A 32 9.27 20.99 7.80
C ILE A 32 8.77 19.87 8.71
N ALA A 33 8.89 20.03 10.03
CA ALA A 33 8.39 19.07 11.00
C ALA A 33 6.86 18.90 10.90
N LEU A 34 6.10 19.99 10.77
CA LEU A 34 4.65 19.94 10.56
C LEU A 34 4.27 19.21 9.26
N HIS A 35 4.96 19.50 8.16
CA HIS A 35 4.71 18.81 6.91
C HIS A 35 5.00 17.31 7.00
N ASN A 36 6.13 16.94 7.62
CA ASN A 36 6.51 15.55 7.81
C ASN A 36 5.54 14.80 8.74
N THR A 37 5.09 15.43 9.82
CA THR A 37 4.10 14.84 10.73
C THR A 37 2.76 14.62 10.05
N ALA A 38 2.30 15.56 9.20
CA ALA A 38 1.10 15.37 8.40
C ALA A 38 1.23 14.18 7.42
N LEU A 39 2.36 14.05 6.73
CA LEU A 39 2.64 12.91 5.85
C LEU A 39 2.67 11.58 6.63
N LEU A 40 3.29 11.55 7.81
CA LEU A 40 3.34 10.37 8.66
C LEU A 40 1.96 9.97 9.18
N ALA A 41 1.13 10.94 9.59
CA ALA A 41 -0.25 10.69 10.00
C ALA A 41 -1.04 10.04 8.87
N GLN A 42 -0.93 10.57 7.64
CA GLN A 42 -1.59 9.99 6.47
C GLN A 42 -1.10 8.56 6.18
N LYS A 43 0.21 8.34 6.22
CA LYS A 43 0.81 7.00 6.03
C LYS A 43 0.31 6.01 7.09
N ASN A 44 0.24 6.42 8.35
CA ASN A 44 -0.27 5.58 9.44
C ASN A 44 -1.74 5.19 9.24
N VAL A 45 -2.59 6.14 8.83
CA VAL A 45 -3.99 5.84 8.49
C VAL A 45 -4.07 4.86 7.32
N ASN A 46 -3.26 5.04 6.27
CA ASN A 46 -3.22 4.13 5.13
C ASN A 46 -2.77 2.71 5.55
N LEU A 47 -1.73 2.59 6.38
CA LEU A 47 -1.27 1.31 6.90
C LEU A 47 -2.34 0.63 7.76
N TYR A 48 -3.00 1.38 8.64
CA TYR A 48 -4.06 0.85 9.49
C TYR A 48 -5.25 0.35 8.67
N THR A 49 -5.66 1.09 7.63
CA THR A 49 -6.75 0.66 6.74
C THR A 49 -6.36 -0.57 5.90
N ALA A 50 -5.11 -0.64 5.41
CA ALA A 50 -4.60 -1.81 4.71
C ALA A 50 -4.55 -3.04 5.63
N ASN A 51 -4.03 -2.90 6.86
CA ASN A 51 -3.97 -3.97 7.84
C ASN A 51 -5.38 -4.47 8.18
N LYS A 52 -6.34 -3.56 8.45
CA LYS A 52 -7.75 -3.94 8.65
C LYS A 52 -8.32 -4.75 7.49
N LYS A 53 -7.97 -4.44 6.24
CA LYS A 53 -8.42 -5.22 5.07
C LYS A 53 -7.80 -6.62 5.09
N VAL A 54 -6.50 -6.74 5.36
CA VAL A 54 -5.81 -8.02 5.44
C VAL A 54 -6.38 -8.89 6.57
N VAL A 55 -6.53 -8.34 7.77
CA VAL A 55 -7.14 -9.05 8.91
C VAL A 55 -8.55 -9.51 8.57
N LYS A 56 -9.39 -8.62 8.01
CA LYS A 56 -10.75 -9.00 7.58
C LYS A 56 -10.73 -10.13 6.55
N LYS A 57 -9.80 -10.10 5.58
CA LYS A 57 -9.64 -11.16 4.58
C LYS A 57 -9.23 -12.46 5.27
N TYR A 58 -8.23 -12.43 6.14
CA TYR A 58 -7.75 -13.59 6.89
C TYR A 58 -8.90 -14.21 7.70
N THR A 59 -9.59 -13.43 8.54
CA THR A 59 -10.73 -13.91 9.33
C THR A 59 -11.84 -14.49 8.45
N ARG A 60 -12.15 -13.89 7.29
CA ARG A 60 -13.13 -14.47 6.34
C ARG A 60 -12.65 -15.79 5.77
N SER A 61 -11.38 -15.86 5.36
CA SER A 61 -10.77 -17.07 4.81
C SER A 61 -10.77 -18.19 5.84
N THR A 62 -10.30 -17.94 7.06
CA THR A 62 -10.28 -18.92 8.16
C THR A 62 -11.68 -19.40 8.52
N LYS A 63 -12.72 -18.54 8.43
CA LYS A 63 -14.10 -18.97 8.64
C LYS A 63 -14.66 -19.85 7.51
N GLN A 64 -14.19 -19.67 6.28
CA GLN A 64 -14.62 -20.47 5.13
C GLN A 64 -13.89 -21.80 5.06
N ILE A 65 -12.61 -21.81 5.44
CA ILE A 65 -11.81 -23.01 5.59
C ILE A 65 -12.07 -23.54 6.99
N LEU A 66 -13.24 -24.14 7.19
CA LEU A 66 -13.49 -24.95 8.37
C LEU A 66 -12.63 -26.21 8.23
N CYS A 67 -11.40 -26.16 8.74
CA CYS A 67 -10.58 -27.36 8.85
C CYS A 67 -11.28 -28.33 9.80
N LYS A 68 -11.76 -29.46 9.26
CA LYS A 68 -12.36 -30.53 10.07
C LYS A 68 -11.31 -31.43 10.72
N GLU A 69 -10.06 -31.35 10.26
CA GLU A 69 -8.91 -32.15 10.72
C GLU A 69 -7.67 -31.24 10.66
N ASP A 70 -7.37 -30.52 11.73
CA ASP A 70 -6.15 -29.72 11.84
C ASP A 70 -5.05 -30.55 12.49
N LEU A 71 -3.95 -30.78 11.76
CA LEU A 71 -2.67 -31.12 12.38
C LEU A 71 -2.25 -29.94 13.25
N THR A 72 -2.01 -30.20 14.52
CA THR A 72 -1.49 -29.20 15.45
C THR A 72 -0.13 -28.71 14.99
N VAL A 73 0.25 -27.49 15.40
CA VAL A 73 1.56 -26.92 15.06
C VAL A 73 2.70 -27.88 15.44
N GLU A 74 2.57 -28.59 16.56
CA GLU A 74 3.54 -29.62 16.98
C GLU A 74 3.56 -30.85 16.05
N GLU A 75 2.41 -31.38 15.65
CA GLU A 75 2.35 -32.50 14.70
C GLU A 75 2.91 -32.10 13.32
N SER A 76 2.66 -30.86 12.89
CA SER A 76 3.22 -30.34 11.63
C SER A 76 4.74 -30.18 11.70
N LEU A 77 5.27 -29.71 12.84
CA LEU A 77 6.71 -29.61 13.08
C LEU A 77 7.37 -30.99 13.17
N GLN A 78 6.69 -31.97 13.77
CA GLN A 78 7.15 -33.36 13.80
C GLN A 78 7.19 -33.99 12.40
N LEU A 79 6.19 -33.74 11.55
CA LEU A 79 6.20 -34.21 10.16
C LEU A 79 7.33 -33.57 9.35
N ILE A 80 7.62 -32.28 9.58
CA ILE A 80 8.76 -31.59 8.94
C ILE A 80 10.09 -32.18 9.42
N ALA A 81 10.22 -32.48 10.72
CA ALA A 81 11.42 -33.10 11.28
C ALA A 81 11.60 -34.57 10.83
N GLN A 82 10.52 -35.31 10.57
CA GLN A 82 10.57 -36.65 9.98
C GLN A 82 10.92 -36.63 8.49
N LEU A 83 10.79 -35.48 7.84
CA LEU A 83 11.16 -35.23 6.45
C LEU A 83 12.65 -34.84 6.35
N ASP A 84 13.52 -35.57 7.05
CA ASP A 84 14.97 -35.47 6.96
C ASP A 84 15.40 -35.67 5.49
N LEU A 85 15.42 -34.58 4.72
CA LEU A 85 16.13 -34.53 3.45
C LEU A 85 17.63 -34.54 3.78
N PRO A 86 18.42 -35.42 3.17
CA PRO A 86 19.85 -35.44 3.42
C PRO A 86 20.46 -34.10 3.00
N ALA A 87 21.36 -33.61 3.85
CA ALA A 87 22.14 -32.41 3.65
C ALA A 87 22.87 -32.43 2.29
N GLU A 88 22.91 -31.25 1.66
CA GLU A 88 23.65 -30.89 0.43
C GLU A 88 23.16 -31.53 -0.89
N ALA A 89 22.17 -30.88 -1.51
CA ALA A 89 22.22 -30.66 -2.95
C ALA A 89 22.57 -29.16 -3.18
N PRO A 90 23.41 -28.83 -4.17
CA PRO A 90 23.81 -27.45 -4.43
C PRO A 90 22.56 -26.60 -4.66
N ALA A 91 22.64 -25.30 -4.38
CA ALA A 91 21.57 -24.35 -4.67
C ALA A 91 21.10 -24.50 -6.14
N ILE A 92 20.11 -25.35 -6.36
CA ILE A 92 19.40 -25.43 -7.62
C ILE A 92 18.48 -24.22 -7.59
N ASP A 93 18.82 -23.24 -8.42
CA ASP A 93 17.98 -22.11 -8.75
C ASP A 93 16.51 -22.55 -8.82
N PHE A 94 15.70 -22.06 -7.88
CA PHE A 94 14.25 -22.23 -7.88
C PHE A 94 13.58 -21.56 -9.11
N TYR A 95 14.35 -21.08 -10.10
CA TYR A 95 13.85 -20.46 -11.32
C TYR A 95 13.73 -21.41 -12.51
N THR A 96 14.17 -22.67 -12.40
CA THR A 96 13.99 -23.62 -13.49
C THR A 96 13.24 -24.86 -13.05
N GLN A 97 12.00 -24.95 -13.56
CA GLN A 97 11.33 -26.20 -13.89
C GLN A 97 10.42 -26.82 -12.82
N SER A 98 9.45 -26.04 -12.32
CA SER A 98 8.10 -26.59 -12.17
C SER A 98 7.38 -26.46 -13.52
N LYS A 99 7.75 -27.31 -14.49
CA LYS A 99 6.79 -27.65 -15.56
C LYS A 99 5.77 -28.57 -14.91
N LEU A 100 4.92 -27.98 -14.07
CA LEU A 100 3.63 -28.56 -13.73
C LEU A 100 3.02 -28.96 -15.07
N SER A 101 2.70 -30.24 -15.20
CA SER A 101 1.76 -30.67 -16.22
C SER A 101 0.45 -29.97 -15.88
N ILE A 102 0.28 -28.76 -16.42
CA ILE A 102 -0.98 -28.06 -16.47
C ILE A 102 -1.78 -28.89 -17.47
N GLN A 103 -2.45 -29.92 -16.97
CA GLN A 103 -3.65 -30.40 -17.64
C GLN A 103 -4.50 -29.14 -17.86
N PRO A 104 -4.90 -28.82 -19.09
CA PRO A 104 -5.81 -27.72 -19.33
C PRO A 104 -7.19 -28.18 -18.86
N ASP A 105 -7.36 -28.32 -17.55
CA ASP A 105 -8.67 -28.34 -16.92
C ASP A 105 -9.29 -27.00 -17.32
N GLN A 106 -10.26 -27.12 -18.22
CA GLN A 106 -10.86 -26.07 -19.03
C GLN A 106 -10.94 -24.77 -18.23
N LEU A 107 -10.11 -23.79 -18.59
CA LEU A 107 -10.27 -22.42 -18.09
C LEU A 107 -11.73 -22.04 -18.34
N ALA A 108 -12.49 -21.86 -17.25
CA ALA A 108 -13.86 -21.38 -17.32
C ALA A 108 -13.86 -20.09 -18.15
N THR A 109 -14.30 -20.21 -19.40
CA THR A 109 -14.26 -19.10 -20.34
C THR A 109 -15.24 -18.06 -19.81
N ARG A 110 -14.75 -16.85 -19.54
CA ARG A 110 -15.60 -15.78 -19.05
C ARG A 110 -16.73 -15.57 -20.05
N ALA A 111 -17.96 -15.51 -19.54
CA ALA A 111 -19.10 -15.18 -20.38
C ALA A 111 -18.84 -13.83 -21.08
N PRO A 112 -19.13 -13.73 -22.38
CA PRO A 112 -18.90 -12.50 -23.13
C PRO A 112 -19.73 -11.35 -22.53
N PRO A 113 -19.23 -10.11 -22.62
CA PRO A 113 -19.88 -8.95 -22.01
C PRO A 113 -21.28 -8.77 -22.61
N ARG A 114 -22.26 -8.58 -21.72
CA ARG A 114 -23.65 -8.27 -22.05
C ARG A 114 -23.87 -6.76 -22.12
N CYS A 115 -24.73 -6.31 -23.01
CA CYS A 115 -25.15 -4.92 -23.07
C CYS A 115 -25.90 -4.50 -21.79
N SER A 116 -25.60 -3.32 -21.25
CA SER A 116 -26.24 -2.82 -20.03
C SER A 116 -27.74 -2.52 -20.18
N GLY A 117 -28.22 -2.28 -21.40
CA GLY A 117 -29.63 -2.03 -21.69
C GLY A 117 -30.45 -3.33 -21.78
N TYR A 118 -30.08 -4.22 -22.71
CA TYR A 118 -30.90 -5.40 -23.07
C TYR A 118 -30.34 -6.73 -22.57
N ARG A 119 -29.15 -6.73 -21.94
CA ARG A 119 -28.47 -7.93 -21.42
C ARG A 119 -28.16 -9.02 -22.46
N GLU A 120 -28.26 -8.75 -23.76
CA GLU A 120 -27.82 -9.69 -24.80
C GLU A 120 -26.33 -9.50 -25.12
N ILE A 121 -25.74 -10.55 -25.70
CA ILE A 121 -24.31 -10.65 -26.01
C ILE A 121 -24.06 -10.09 -27.41
N GLY A 122 -22.91 -9.44 -27.63
CA GLY A 122 -22.41 -9.16 -28.98
C GLY A 122 -22.76 -7.79 -29.57
N HIS A 123 -23.41 -6.90 -28.82
CA HIS A 123 -23.75 -5.56 -29.30
C HIS A 123 -23.48 -4.48 -28.23
N ARG A 124 -23.31 -3.22 -28.65
CA ARG A 124 -23.11 -2.08 -27.75
C ARG A 124 -24.43 -1.31 -27.58
N ILE A 125 -24.62 -0.62 -26.46
CA ILE A 125 -25.84 0.18 -26.25
C ILE A 125 -26.02 1.30 -27.30
N SER A 126 -24.93 1.67 -27.99
CA SER A 126 -24.92 2.68 -29.06
C SER A 126 -25.51 2.20 -30.39
N SER A 127 -25.72 0.90 -30.61
CA SER A 127 -26.27 0.37 -31.86
C SER A 127 -27.81 0.37 -31.93
N TYR A 128 -28.49 0.76 -30.84
CA TYR A 128 -29.95 0.83 -30.82
C TYR A 128 -30.46 2.20 -31.24
N LYS A 129 -31.30 2.20 -32.29
CA LYS A 129 -31.87 3.41 -32.91
C LYS A 129 -33.00 4.07 -32.11
N ASN A 130 -33.50 3.45 -31.04
CA ASN A 130 -34.54 4.03 -30.19
C ASN A 130 -33.96 4.48 -28.85
N ARG A 131 -33.30 5.64 -28.85
CA ARG A 131 -33.21 6.47 -27.65
C ARG A 131 -34.36 7.48 -27.73
N TYR A 132 -35.50 7.13 -27.16
CA TYR A 132 -36.42 8.17 -26.70
C TYR A 132 -35.78 8.73 -25.43
N ILE A 133 -35.09 9.86 -25.58
CA ILE A 133 -34.74 10.76 -24.48
C ILE A 133 -36.03 11.46 -24.06
#